data_AF-A0A7Y7UQ19-F1
#
_entry.id   AF-A0A7Y7UQ19-F1
#
_cell.length_a   1.000
_cell.length_b   1.000
_cell.length_c   1.000
_cell.angle_alpha   90.00
_cell.angle_beta   90.00
_cell.angle_gamma   90.00
#
_symmetry.space_group_name_H-M   'P 1'
#
loop_
_entity.id
_entity.type
_entity.pdbx_description
1 polymer ?
#
loop_
_entity_poly.entity_id
_entity_poly.type
_entity_poly.pdbx_seq_one_letter_code
_entity_poly.pdbx_strand_id
1 'polypeptide(L)'
;MPLLSLSLTAHPAEGQVAGGSVTVTGRPVPKRAIVDRWVRDLSVRRGSDEPLARVSAELCVATAGLAPDFGRLLADRVLANAERLNIRLGGDKCRPNVLILFVDHGAEQVDWLLNHRPGIFGDLPYATIRQLRHDRGPVHA
;
A
#
# COMPACT_ATOMS: atom_id res chain seq x y z
N MET A 1 -48.43 -17.33 -25.55
CA MET A 1 -47.51 -16.20 -25.32
C MET A 1 -48.29 -15.10 -24.62
N PRO A 2 -47.96 -14.81 -23.34
CA PRO A 2 -47.84 -13.43 -22.89
C PRO A 2 -46.45 -13.17 -22.31
N LEU A 3 -45.88 -12.04 -22.71
CA LEU A 3 -44.58 -11.54 -22.28
C LEU A 3 -44.65 -11.00 -20.85
N LEU A 4 -43.82 -11.55 -19.96
CA LEU A 4 -43.51 -10.95 -18.66
C LEU A 4 -42.52 -9.80 -18.86
N SER A 5 -42.99 -8.57 -18.67
CA SER A 5 -42.15 -7.38 -18.63
C SER A 5 -41.33 -7.36 -17.35
N LEU A 6 -40.01 -7.56 -17.44
CA LEU A 6 -39.08 -7.23 -16.36
C LEU A 6 -38.90 -5.71 -16.32
N SER A 7 -39.36 -5.08 -15.24
CA SER A 7 -39.00 -3.70 -14.94
C SER A 7 -37.58 -3.67 -14.37
N LEU A 8 -36.61 -3.28 -15.19
CA LEU A 8 -35.26 -2.95 -14.76
C LEU A 8 -35.29 -1.55 -14.13
N THR A 9 -35.27 -1.46 -12.80
CA THR A 9 -35.01 -0.19 -12.13
C THR A 9 -33.50 0.04 -12.09
N ALA A 10 -33.02 0.92 -12.98
CA ALA A 10 -31.66 1.43 -12.90
C ALA A 10 -31.52 2.24 -11.60
N HIS A 11 -30.69 1.77 -10.67
CA HIS A 11 -30.23 2.59 -9.55
C HIS A 11 -29.34 3.70 -10.12
N PRO A 12 -29.59 4.98 -9.80
CA PRO A 12 -28.72 6.06 -10.22
C PRO A 12 -27.34 5.85 -9.58
N ALA A 13 -26.30 5.88 -10.41
CA ALA A 13 -24.93 6.01 -9.95
C ALA A 13 -24.74 7.44 -9.42
N GLU A 14 -24.86 7.62 -8.11
CA GLU A 14 -24.57 8.89 -7.47
C GLU A 14 -23.05 9.10 -7.40
N GLY A 15 -22.53 9.67 -8.48
CA GLY A 15 -21.14 10.07 -8.64
C GLY A 15 -21.02 11.30 -9.54
N GLN A 16 -21.99 12.20 -9.50
CA GLN A 16 -21.89 13.51 -10.13
C GLN A 16 -21.58 14.53 -9.04
N VAL A 17 -20.29 14.84 -8.86
CA VAL A 17 -19.88 16.07 -8.17
C VAL A 17 -20.36 17.20 -9.06
N ALA A 18 -21.56 17.72 -8.76
CA ALA A 18 -22.07 18.96 -9.31
C ALA A 18 -20.95 20.01 -9.22
N GLY A 19 -20.76 20.81 -10.27
CA GLY A 19 -19.69 21.80 -10.43
C GLY A 19 -19.72 22.93 -9.39
N GLY A 20 -19.57 22.56 -8.12
CA GLY A 20 -19.39 23.45 -6.98
C GLY A 20 -17.91 23.69 -6.75
N SER A 21 -17.60 24.92 -6.35
CA SER A 21 -16.28 25.34 -5.89
C SER A 21 -15.79 24.42 -4.77
N VAL A 22 -14.76 23.62 -5.04
CA VAL A 22 -14.01 22.89 -4.00
C VAL A 22 -13.04 23.87 -3.35
N THR A 23 -13.45 24.46 -2.22
CA THR A 23 -12.56 25.32 -1.42
C THR A 23 -11.62 24.44 -0.59
N VAL A 24 -10.37 24.32 -1.03
CA VAL A 24 -9.32 23.67 -0.26
C VAL A 24 -8.74 24.67 0.74
N THR A 25 -9.17 24.61 1.99
CA THR A 25 -8.56 25.39 3.07
C THR A 25 -7.25 24.72 3.50
N GLY A 26 -6.14 25.38 3.18
CA GLY A 26 -4.83 24.98 3.65
C GLY A 26 -4.76 25.05 5.18
N ARG A 27 -4.33 23.95 5.82
CA ARG A 27 -3.94 24.01 7.22
C ARG A 27 -2.63 24.80 7.34
N PRO A 28 -2.45 25.58 8.42
CA PRO A 28 -1.17 26.26 8.66
C PRO A 28 -0.04 25.23 8.70
N VAL A 29 1.11 25.61 8.15
CA VAL A 29 2.32 24.77 8.16
C VAL A 29 2.62 24.41 9.63
N PRO A 30 2.67 23.11 9.99
CA PRO A 30 2.97 22.71 11.36
C PRO A 30 4.33 23.27 11.80
N LYS A 31 4.45 23.65 13.07
CA LYS A 31 5.73 24.09 13.63
C LYS A 31 6.79 23.00 13.39
N ARG A 32 8.03 23.41 13.11
CA ARG A 32 9.16 22.49 12.83
C ARG A 32 9.26 21.35 13.84
N ALA A 33 9.08 21.64 15.13
CA ALA A 33 9.11 20.63 16.19
C ALA A 33 8.04 19.52 16.06
N ILE A 34 6.86 19.84 15.50
CA ILE A 34 5.79 18.86 15.22
C ILE A 34 6.21 17.98 14.04
N VAL A 35 6.72 18.60 12.97
CA VAL A 35 7.21 17.88 11.78
C VAL A 35 8.35 16.94 12.15
N ASP A 36 9.34 17.42 12.90
CA ASP A 36 10.49 16.63 13.33
C ASP A 36 10.08 15.46 14.23
N ARG A 37 9.06 15.66 15.09
CA ARG A 37 8.50 14.57 15.89
C ARG A 37 7.85 13.52 14.99
N TRP A 38 7.00 13.96 14.06
CA TRP A 38 6.29 13.05 13.19
C TRP A 38 7.22 12.25 12.28
N VAL A 39 8.24 12.91 11.71
CA VAL A 39 9.31 12.22 10.97
C VAL A 39 10.03 11.21 11.85
N ARG A 40 10.36 11.55 13.10
CA ARG A 40 10.97 10.62 14.05
C ARG A 40 10.09 9.43 14.39
N ASP A 41 8.78 9.64 14.53
CA ASP A 41 7.82 8.59 14.85
C ASP A 41 7.61 7.63 13.67
N LEU A 42 7.74 8.13 12.43
CA LEU A 42 7.67 7.32 11.20
C LEU A 42 9.00 6.64 10.85
N SER A 43 10.14 7.22 11.25
CA SER A 43 11.45 6.65 11.00
C SER A 43 11.78 5.58 12.05
N VAL A 44 11.97 4.34 11.62
CA VAL A 44 12.49 3.27 12.49
C VAL A 44 13.87 3.67 13.01
N ARG A 45 14.02 3.80 14.33
CA ARG A 45 15.34 4.00 14.97
C ARG A 45 16.10 2.68 14.94
N ARG A 46 17.09 2.57 14.06
CA ARG A 46 18.10 1.50 14.11
C ARG A 46 19.24 1.94 15.04
N GLY A 47 19.87 0.99 15.74
CA GLY A 47 21.05 1.27 16.56
C GLY A 47 22.20 1.80 15.71
N SER A 48 23.13 2.56 16.29
CA SER A 48 24.33 3.04 15.58
C SER A 48 25.16 1.91 14.95
N ASP A 49 25.05 0.72 15.54
CA ASP A 49 25.83 -0.46 15.18
C ASP A 49 25.09 -1.36 14.17
N GLU A 50 23.89 -0.94 13.73
CA GLU A 50 23.09 -1.68 12.78
C GLU A 50 23.30 -1.12 11.37
N PRO A 51 23.81 -1.91 10.41
CA PRO A 51 24.05 -1.46 9.05
C PRO A 51 22.75 -0.92 8.42
N LEU A 52 22.82 0.27 7.83
CA LEU A 52 21.72 0.77 7.02
C LEU A 52 21.46 -0.21 5.87
N ALA A 53 20.22 -0.67 5.74
CA ALA A 53 19.81 -1.51 4.62
C ALA A 53 20.13 -0.77 3.32
N ARG A 54 21.07 -1.30 2.54
CA ARG A 54 21.38 -0.76 1.22
C ARG A 54 20.39 -1.33 0.22
N VAL A 55 19.57 -0.47 -0.38
CA VAL A 55 18.73 -0.86 -1.51
C VAL A 55 19.63 -0.94 -2.74
N SER A 56 20.31 -2.08 -2.92
CA SER A 56 21.16 -2.35 -4.07
C SER A 56 20.41 -2.98 -5.23
N ALA A 57 19.27 -3.61 -4.94
CA ALA A 57 18.42 -4.23 -5.94
C ALA A 57 17.52 -3.19 -6.63
N GLU A 58 17.26 -3.43 -7.91
CA GLU A 58 16.26 -2.68 -8.66
C GLU A 58 14.87 -2.94 -8.06
N LEU A 59 14.04 -1.90 -7.96
CA LEU A 59 12.70 -1.96 -7.39
C LEU A 59 11.72 -2.53 -8.41
N CYS A 60 10.99 -3.57 -7.99
CA CYS A 60 10.05 -4.30 -8.83
C CYS A 60 8.80 -4.62 -8.03
N VAL A 61 7.71 -3.98 -8.41
CA VAL A 61 6.44 -3.98 -7.68
C VAL A 61 5.47 -4.94 -8.36
N ALA A 62 4.84 -5.80 -7.57
CA ALA A 62 3.68 -6.59 -8.01
C ALA A 62 2.46 -6.25 -7.14
N THR A 63 1.28 -6.34 -7.73
CA THR A 63 0.00 -6.15 -7.04
C THR A 63 -0.89 -7.37 -7.24
N ALA A 64 -1.63 -7.78 -6.21
CA ALA A 64 -2.65 -8.81 -6.33
C ALA A 64 -3.89 -8.49 -5.48
N GLY A 65 -5.02 -9.11 -5.81
CA GLY A 65 -6.29 -8.92 -5.10
C GLY A 65 -7.14 -7.74 -5.58
N LEU A 66 -6.73 -7.08 -6.66
CA LEU A 66 -7.52 -6.06 -7.36
C LEU A 66 -7.72 -6.44 -8.82
N ALA A 67 -8.69 -5.79 -9.47
CA ALA A 67 -8.79 -5.85 -10.93
C ALA A 67 -7.49 -5.30 -11.56
N PRO A 68 -7.03 -5.88 -12.69
CA PRO A 68 -5.70 -5.59 -13.26
C PRO A 68 -5.41 -4.10 -13.49
N ASP A 69 -6.42 -3.33 -13.90
CA ASP A 69 -6.26 -1.90 -14.20
C ASP A 69 -5.96 -1.08 -12.95
N PHE A 70 -6.62 -1.38 -11.83
CA PHE A 70 -6.35 -0.73 -10.55
C PHE A 70 -5.02 -1.15 -9.94
N GLY A 71 -4.67 -2.44 -10.07
CA GLY A 71 -3.37 -2.95 -9.66
C GLY A 71 -2.22 -2.22 -10.38
N ARG A 72 -2.33 -2.08 -11.70
CA ARG A 72 -1.36 -1.32 -12.51
C ARG A 72 -1.25 0.13 -12.08
N LEU A 73 -2.37 0.82 -11.87
CA LEU A 73 -2.37 2.22 -11.41
C LEU A 73 -1.60 2.39 -10.08
N LEU A 74 -1.76 1.45 -9.14
CA LEU A 74 -1.05 1.49 -7.86
C LEU A 74 0.43 1.18 -8.02
N ALA A 75 0.79 0.18 -8.82
CA ALA A 75 2.18 -0.13 -9.12
C ALA A 75 2.88 1.08 -9.75
N ASP A 76 2.28 1.69 -10.77
CA ASP A 76 2.79 2.87 -11.47
C ASP A 76 3.02 4.03 -10.51
N ARG A 77 2.12 4.23 -9.53
CA ARG A 77 2.28 5.27 -8.51
C ARG A 77 3.48 5.02 -7.61
N VAL A 78 3.73 3.77 -7.20
CA VAL A 78 4.89 3.42 -6.38
C VAL A 78 6.17 3.59 -7.19
N LEU A 79 6.19 3.12 -8.43
CA LEU A 79 7.34 3.25 -9.33
C LEU A 79 7.67 4.72 -9.63
N ALA A 80 6.68 5.55 -9.91
CA ALA A 80 6.87 7.00 -10.13
C ALA A 80 7.42 7.72 -8.89
N ASN A 81 7.01 7.32 -7.68
CA ASN A 81 7.59 7.86 -6.45
C ASN A 81 9.05 7.41 -6.27
N ALA A 82 9.34 6.15 -6.58
CA ALA A 82 10.68 5.59 -6.50
C ALA A 82 11.66 6.28 -7.47
N GLU A 83 11.24 6.56 -8.71
CA GLU A 83 12.02 7.35 -9.67
C GLU A 83 12.37 8.74 -9.13
N ARG A 84 11.39 9.45 -8.53
CA ARG A 84 11.62 10.77 -7.92
C ARG A 84 12.63 10.73 -6.76
N LEU A 85 12.77 9.59 -6.12
CA LEU A 85 13.73 9.34 -5.04
C LEU A 85 15.07 8.77 -5.55
N ASN A 86 15.27 8.69 -6.88
CA ASN A 86 16.43 8.09 -7.52
C ASN A 86 16.66 6.61 -7.15
N ILE A 87 15.58 5.89 -6.83
CA ILE A 87 15.62 4.44 -6.67
C ILE A 87 15.60 3.80 -8.05
N ARG A 88 16.54 2.89 -8.31
CA ARG A 88 16.61 2.18 -9.59
C ARG A 88 15.40 1.29 -9.77
N LEU A 89 14.68 1.40 -10.89
CA LEU A 89 13.60 0.49 -11.25
C LEU A 89 14.13 -0.68 -12.07
N GLY A 90 13.49 -1.85 -11.95
CA GLY A 90 13.82 -3.00 -12.79
C GLY A 90 13.10 -2.95 -14.13
N GLY A 91 13.68 -3.59 -15.15
CA GLY A 91 13.05 -3.77 -16.46
C GLY A 91 12.05 -4.93 -16.53
N ASP A 92 11.58 -5.24 -17.74
CA ASP A 92 10.48 -6.20 -18.01
C ASP A 92 10.66 -7.61 -17.42
N LYS A 93 11.91 -8.05 -17.22
CA LYS A 93 12.23 -9.38 -16.66
C LYS A 93 12.51 -9.34 -15.16
N CYS A 94 12.19 -8.25 -14.49
CA CYS A 94 12.47 -8.13 -13.08
C CYS A 94 11.57 -9.03 -12.23
N ARG A 95 12.17 -9.63 -11.19
CA ARG A 95 11.45 -10.39 -10.18
C ARG A 95 10.91 -9.45 -9.11
N PRO A 96 9.61 -9.52 -8.76
CA PRO A 96 9.05 -8.66 -7.73
C PRO A 96 9.77 -8.81 -6.38
N ASN A 97 10.19 -7.68 -5.81
CA ASN A 97 10.74 -7.57 -4.46
C ASN A 97 9.86 -6.73 -3.53
N VAL A 98 8.79 -6.13 -4.07
CA VAL A 98 7.70 -5.53 -3.31
C VAL A 98 6.39 -6.13 -3.80
N LEU A 99 5.58 -6.62 -2.87
CA LEU A 99 4.25 -7.18 -3.15
C LEU A 99 3.19 -6.39 -2.39
N ILE A 100 2.23 -5.84 -3.11
CA ILE A 100 1.08 -5.14 -2.54
C ILE A 100 -0.15 -6.04 -2.67
N LEU A 101 -0.71 -6.46 -1.55
CA LEU A 101 -1.85 -7.36 -1.49
C LEU A 101 -3.09 -6.62 -1.02
N PHE A 102 -4.18 -6.76 -1.76
CA PHE A 102 -5.52 -6.36 -1.33
C PHE A 102 -6.30 -7.62 -0.96
N VAL A 103 -6.78 -7.68 0.28
CA VAL A 103 -7.45 -8.86 0.82
C VAL A 103 -8.59 -8.43 1.72
N ASP A 104 -9.64 -9.26 1.78
CA ASP A 104 -10.81 -8.99 2.62
C ASP A 104 -10.47 -9.13 4.11
N HIS A 105 -9.65 -10.12 4.46
CA HIS A 105 -9.31 -10.48 5.84
C HIS A 105 -7.79 -10.48 6.05
N GLY A 106 -7.24 -9.33 6.43
CA GLY A 106 -5.78 -9.12 6.57
C GLY A 106 -5.11 -10.10 7.54
N ALA A 107 -5.72 -10.37 8.71
CA ALA A 107 -5.19 -11.31 9.69
C ALA A 107 -5.10 -12.73 9.12
N GLU A 108 -6.17 -13.20 8.48
CA GLU A 108 -6.19 -14.53 7.83
C GLU A 108 -5.16 -14.64 6.71
N GLN A 109 -4.93 -13.56 5.96
CA GLN A 109 -3.90 -13.53 4.93
C GLN A 109 -2.49 -13.63 5.52
N VAL A 110 -2.22 -12.93 6.63
CA VAL A 110 -0.93 -13.03 7.33
C VAL A 110 -0.72 -14.45 7.85
N ASP A 111 -1.76 -15.09 8.41
CA ASP A 111 -1.74 -16.48 8.86
C ASP A 111 -1.42 -17.45 7.72
N TRP A 112 -2.10 -17.27 6.58
CA TRP A 112 -1.86 -18.09 5.41
C TRP A 112 -0.44 -17.95 4.89
N LEU A 113 0.08 -16.72 4.79
CA LEU A 113 1.46 -16.44 4.36
C LEU A 113 2.48 -17.06 5.31
N LEU A 114 2.23 -17.02 6.61
CA LEU A 114 3.10 -17.64 7.60
C LEU A 114 3.20 -19.15 7.41
N ASN A 115 2.08 -19.80 7.15
CA ASN A 115 2.02 -21.26 7.04
C ASN A 115 2.53 -21.77 5.69
N HIS A 116 2.29 -21.03 4.59
CA HIS A 116 2.56 -21.52 3.24
C HIS A 116 3.75 -20.85 2.55
N ARG A 117 4.09 -19.62 2.94
CA ARG A 117 5.12 -18.79 2.32
C ARG A 117 5.95 -18.02 3.36
N PRO A 118 6.51 -18.69 4.39
CA PRO A 118 7.19 -17.99 5.50
C PRO A 118 8.35 -17.11 5.05
N GLY A 119 9.02 -17.46 3.94
CA GLY A 119 10.13 -16.67 3.39
C GLY A 119 9.75 -15.26 2.94
N ILE A 120 8.46 -14.92 2.79
CA ILE A 120 8.03 -13.56 2.44
C ILE A 120 8.31 -12.53 3.55
N PHE A 121 8.41 -13.01 4.80
CA PHE A 121 8.68 -12.14 5.94
C PHE A 121 10.18 -11.86 6.15
N GLY A 122 11.06 -12.49 5.36
CA GLY A 122 12.52 -12.29 5.46
C GLY A 122 13.02 -12.47 6.89
N ASP A 123 13.73 -11.46 7.40
CA ASP A 123 14.34 -11.47 8.72
C ASP A 123 13.43 -10.85 9.82
N LEU A 124 12.14 -10.65 9.55
CA LEU A 124 11.22 -10.11 10.54
C LEU A 124 11.13 -11.03 11.77
N PRO A 125 11.28 -10.50 13.00
CA PRO A 125 11.11 -11.30 14.20
C PRO A 125 9.70 -11.89 14.29
N TYR A 126 9.59 -13.13 14.77
CA TYR A 126 8.29 -13.80 14.93
C TYR A 126 7.29 -12.97 15.75
N ALA A 127 7.77 -12.26 16.77
CA ALA A 127 6.94 -11.34 17.57
C ALA A 127 6.33 -10.21 16.71
N THR A 128 7.11 -9.61 15.82
CA THR A 128 6.65 -8.58 14.88
C THR A 128 5.64 -9.15 13.89
N ILE A 129 5.89 -10.34 13.37
CA ILE A 129 4.94 -11.00 12.46
C ILE A 129 3.62 -11.29 13.19
N ARG A 130 3.65 -11.74 14.45
CA ARG A 130 2.43 -11.92 15.24
C ARG A 130 1.67 -10.62 15.45
N GLN A 131 2.36 -9.49 15.60
CA GLN A 131 1.72 -8.18 15.74
C GLN A 131 0.95 -7.78 14.47
N LEU A 132 1.45 -8.13 13.28
CA LEU A 132 0.75 -7.86 12.01
C LEU A 132 -0.67 -8.43 11.96
N ARG A 133 -0.96 -9.52 12.70
CA ARG A 133 -2.30 -10.12 12.78
C ARG A 133 -3.32 -9.24 13.51
N HIS A 134 -2.83 -8.38 14.40
CA HIS A 134 -3.67 -7.55 15.26
C HIS A 134 -3.66 -6.08 14.85
N ASP A 135 -2.85 -5.75 13.85
CA ASP A 135 -2.61 -4.38 13.47
C ASP A 135 -3.79 -3.85 12.65
N ARG A 136 -4.32 -2.70 13.08
CA ARG A 136 -5.47 -2.03 12.43
C ARG A 136 -5.04 -0.76 11.70
N GLY A 137 -3.76 -0.40 11.80
CA GLY A 137 -3.19 0.83 11.26
C GLY A 137 -2.87 0.71 9.76
N PRO A 138 -2.67 1.84 9.07
CA PRO A 138 -2.36 1.85 7.64
C PRO A 138 -0.95 1.34 7.32
N VAL A 139 -0.03 1.31 8.29
CA VAL A 139 1.37 0.87 8.15
C VAL A 139 1.86 0.34 9.51
N HIS A 140 2.51 -0.83 9.52
CA HIS A 140 3.31 -1.33 10.66
C HIS A 140 4.77 -0.89 10.46
N ALA A 141 5.36 -0.20 11.44
CA ALA A 141 6.73 0.32 11.39
C ALA A 141 7.61 -0.24 12.51
#